data_AF-A0A8B7AMQ4-F1
#
_entry.id   AF-A0A8B7AMQ4-F1
#
_cell.length_a   1.000
_cell.length_b   1.000
_cell.length_c   1.000
_cell.angle_alpha   90.00
_cell.angle_beta   90.00
_cell.angle_gamma   90.00
#
_symmetry.space_group_name_H-M   'P 1'
#
loop_
_entity.id
_entity.type
_entity.pdbx_description
1 polymer ?
#
loop_
_entity_poly.entity_id
_entity_poly.type
_entity_poly.pdbx_seq_one_letter_code
_entity_poly.pdbx_strand_id
1 'polypeptide(L)'
;MSVNYAAGLSPYADKGKCGLPEIFDPPEELEQKVWALAKLVWESSNIVFHTGAGISTSSGIPDFRDKLAELHGNMFIEECVKCKTQYVRDTVVGTMGLKATGRLCTVAKARGLRACRGALRDTILDWEDALPDRDLTLADEASRNADLSITLGTSLQIRPSGNLPLATKRRGGRLVIVNLQPTKHDRHADLRIHGYVDDVMTQLMKHLGLEIPTWDGPCMLERALPPLPRPAAPKLEPKEEAPTRLYAPASPSPKQEPSSQHNGSGPTGLKRHQLDTPALCRPPKRVKAEEVPS
;
A
#
# COMPACT_ATOMS: atom_id res chain seq x y z
N MET A 1 24.04 13.67 -13.07
CA MET A 1 22.82 14.15 -13.75
C MET A 1 21.74 13.11 -13.51
N SER A 2 20.70 13.43 -12.73
CA SER A 2 19.57 12.53 -12.55
C SER A 2 18.86 12.39 -13.90
N VAL A 3 18.83 11.17 -14.42
CA VAL A 3 17.90 10.84 -15.51
C VAL A 3 16.50 11.12 -14.95
N ASN A 4 15.73 11.97 -15.62
CA ASN A 4 14.32 12.16 -15.27
C ASN A 4 13.69 10.76 -15.24
N TYR A 5 13.03 10.37 -14.14
CA TYR A 5 12.42 9.05 -13.95
C TYR A 5 11.58 8.65 -15.17
N ALA A 6 10.80 9.59 -15.72
CA ALA A 6 9.99 9.36 -16.91
C ALA A 6 10.79 9.11 -18.20
N ALA A 7 12.04 9.58 -18.29
CA ALA A 7 12.92 9.38 -19.45
C ALA A 7 13.62 8.00 -19.45
N GLY A 8 13.66 7.32 -18.30
CA GLY A 8 14.25 5.99 -18.17
C GLY A 8 13.31 4.83 -18.51
N LEU A 9 12.00 5.11 -18.61
CA LEU A 9 10.93 4.14 -18.85
C LEU A 9 10.56 4.05 -20.34
N SER A 10 9.94 2.93 -20.72
CA SER A 10 9.41 2.78 -22.07
C SER A 10 8.29 3.79 -22.36
N PRO A 11 8.13 4.25 -23.61
CA PRO A 11 6.98 5.06 -23.99
C PRO A 11 5.68 4.31 -23.73
N TYR A 12 4.71 4.97 -23.10
CA TYR A 12 3.43 4.38 -22.78
C TYR A 12 2.29 5.37 -23.00
N ALA A 13 1.24 4.92 -23.68
CA ALA A 13 0.14 5.78 -24.12
C ALA A 13 -0.87 6.08 -23.00
N ASP A 14 -1.20 5.09 -22.17
CA ASP A 14 -2.16 5.24 -21.08
C ASP A 14 -1.47 5.65 -19.78
N LYS A 15 -1.41 6.96 -19.53
CA LYS A 15 -0.87 7.52 -18.28
C LYS A 15 -1.97 7.74 -17.22
N GLY A 16 -3.19 7.28 -17.48
CA GLY A 16 -4.37 7.60 -16.70
C GLY A 16 -4.80 9.07 -16.84
N LYS A 17 -5.60 9.55 -15.88
CA LYS A 17 -6.03 10.94 -15.80
C LYS A 17 -4.93 11.78 -15.16
N CYS A 18 -4.37 12.72 -15.90
CA CYS A 18 -3.32 13.64 -15.45
C CYS A 18 -3.85 15.08 -15.33
N GLY A 19 -3.26 15.87 -14.45
CA GLY A 19 -3.53 17.32 -14.36
C GLY A 19 -4.96 17.68 -13.95
N LEU A 20 -5.60 16.84 -13.13
CA LEU A 20 -6.91 17.18 -12.57
C LEU A 20 -6.76 18.39 -11.62
N PRO A 21 -7.79 19.25 -11.51
CA PRO A 21 -7.77 20.35 -10.56
C PRO A 21 -7.55 19.87 -9.12
N GLU A 22 -6.75 20.62 -8.38
CA GLU A 22 -6.58 20.42 -6.94
C GLU A 22 -7.79 20.97 -6.19
N ILE A 23 -8.10 20.33 -5.07
CA ILE A 23 -9.16 20.68 -4.15
C ILE A 23 -8.49 20.99 -2.81
N PHE A 24 -8.99 22.01 -2.12
CA PHE A 24 -8.50 22.43 -0.81
C PHE A 24 -9.70 22.55 0.13
N ASP A 25 -9.72 21.73 1.17
CA ASP A 25 -10.70 21.89 2.24
C ASP A 25 -10.38 23.20 3.00
N PRO A 26 -11.39 24.03 3.33
CA PRO A 26 -11.19 25.22 4.16
C PRO A 26 -10.58 24.88 5.53
N PRO A 27 -9.84 25.79 6.18
CA PRO A 27 -9.11 25.48 7.41
C PRO A 27 -9.96 24.84 8.52
N GLU A 28 -11.18 25.31 8.74
CA GLU A 28 -12.09 24.76 9.76
C GLU A 28 -12.56 23.33 9.42
N GLU A 29 -12.85 23.06 8.15
CA GLU A 29 -13.24 21.73 7.67
C GLU A 29 -12.04 20.77 7.74
N LEU A 30 -10.84 21.25 7.38
CA LEU A 30 -9.60 20.49 7.48
C LEU A 30 -9.34 20.07 8.93
N GLU A 31 -9.40 21.00 9.89
CA GLU A 31 -9.21 20.70 11.31
C GLU A 31 -10.22 19.65 11.81
N GLN A 32 -11.51 19.80 11.46
CA GLN A 32 -12.55 18.83 11.83
C GLN A 32 -12.28 17.44 11.25
N LYS A 33 -11.86 17.37 9.99
CA LYS A 33 -11.53 16.10 9.33
C LYS A 33 -10.28 15.45 9.92
N VAL A 34 -9.25 16.22 10.25
CA VAL A 34 -8.05 15.68 10.89
C VAL A 34 -8.35 15.18 12.30
N TRP A 35 -9.23 15.86 13.04
CA TRP A 35 -9.74 15.35 14.31
C TRP A 35 -10.53 14.04 14.15
N ALA A 36 -11.39 13.95 13.13
CA ALA A 36 -12.09 12.70 12.81
C ALA A 36 -11.11 11.57 12.44
N LEU A 37 -10.03 11.88 11.71
CA LEU A 37 -8.95 10.93 11.42
C LEU A 37 -8.26 10.46 12.72
N ALA A 38 -7.97 11.35 13.66
CA ALA A 38 -7.40 10.97 14.96
C ALA A 38 -8.31 9.98 15.72
N LYS A 39 -9.63 10.21 15.72
CA LYS A 39 -10.62 9.26 16.27
C LYS A 39 -10.55 7.89 15.59
N LEU A 40 -10.51 7.86 14.26
CA LEU A 40 -10.36 6.62 13.51
C LEU A 40 -9.08 5.87 13.90
N VAL A 41 -7.96 6.58 14.04
CA VAL A 41 -6.68 6.00 14.45
C VAL A 41 -6.76 5.41 15.86
N TRP A 42 -7.37 6.09 16.83
CA TRP A 42 -7.54 5.56 18.19
C TRP A 42 -8.47 4.35 18.27
N GLU A 43 -9.53 4.32 17.47
CA GLU A 43 -10.51 3.22 17.44
C GLU A 43 -10.00 1.96 16.72
N SER A 44 -8.96 2.09 15.90
CA SER A 44 -8.49 1.02 15.01
C SER A 44 -7.36 0.22 15.63
N SER A 45 -7.39 -1.10 15.41
CA SER A 45 -6.38 -2.03 15.91
C SER A 45 -5.28 -2.32 14.89
N ASN A 46 -5.61 -2.31 13.59
CA ASN A 46 -4.69 -2.65 12.53
C ASN A 46 -4.79 -1.65 11.37
N ILE A 47 -3.88 -0.68 11.39
CA ILE A 47 -3.85 0.45 10.45
C ILE A 47 -2.80 0.20 9.38
N VAL A 48 -3.18 0.36 8.11
CA VAL A 48 -2.28 0.27 6.96
C VAL A 48 -2.25 1.60 6.21
N PHE A 49 -1.05 2.12 5.99
CA PHE A 49 -0.82 3.31 5.17
C PHE A 49 -0.45 2.91 3.74
N HIS A 50 -0.98 3.66 2.77
CA HIS A 50 -0.68 3.50 1.34
C HIS A 50 -0.18 4.83 0.80
N THR A 51 1.07 4.90 0.40
CA THR A 51 1.71 6.15 -0.02
C THR A 51 1.94 6.17 -1.53
N GLY A 52 1.94 7.37 -2.11
CA GLY A 52 2.34 7.60 -3.50
C GLY A 52 3.28 8.79 -3.62
N ALA A 53 3.56 9.22 -4.84
CA ALA A 53 4.52 10.29 -5.12
C ALA A 53 4.19 11.61 -4.38
N GLY A 54 2.92 11.87 -4.04
CA GLY A 54 2.48 13.10 -3.37
C GLY A 54 3.02 13.29 -1.95
N ILE A 55 3.57 12.27 -1.29
CA ILE A 55 4.24 12.45 0.01
C ILE A 55 5.72 12.87 -0.14
N SER A 56 6.30 12.71 -1.34
CA SER A 56 7.71 12.97 -1.60
C SER A 56 7.95 14.27 -2.36
N THR A 57 6.89 14.99 -2.73
CA THR A 57 6.99 16.30 -3.38
C THR A 57 7.71 17.32 -2.49
N SER A 58 7.62 17.17 -1.17
CA SER A 58 8.31 18.03 -0.19
C SER A 58 9.70 17.54 0.22
N SER A 59 10.07 16.29 -0.08
CA SER A 59 11.14 15.62 0.69
C SER A 59 12.23 14.88 -0.10
N GLY A 60 12.13 14.71 -1.42
CA GLY A 60 13.30 14.28 -2.19
C GLY A 60 13.91 12.90 -1.87
N ILE A 61 13.10 11.88 -1.49
CA ILE A 61 13.39 10.40 -1.53
C ILE A 61 14.21 9.87 -0.32
N PRO A 62 14.32 8.55 -0.02
CA PRO A 62 13.34 7.48 0.33
C PRO A 62 13.43 7.01 1.82
N ASP A 63 12.60 6.02 2.24
CA ASP A 63 12.68 5.31 3.54
C ASP A 63 12.73 3.76 3.38
N PHE A 64 13.04 3.01 4.46
CA PHE A 64 13.12 1.53 4.48
C PHE A 64 12.73 0.93 5.85
N ARG A 65 11.84 -0.07 5.89
CA ARG A 65 11.53 -0.93 7.07
C ARG A 65 11.00 -2.32 6.64
N ASP A 66 11.13 -3.38 7.44
CA ASP A 66 10.50 -4.71 7.15
C ASP A 66 8.95 -4.71 7.13
N LYS A 67 8.35 -3.62 7.59
CA LYS A 67 6.92 -3.32 7.48
C LYS A 67 6.59 -2.48 6.24
N LEU A 68 7.43 -2.53 5.21
CA LEU A 68 7.28 -1.84 3.94
C LEU A 68 7.12 -2.85 2.80
N ALA A 69 6.27 -2.50 1.83
CA ALA A 69 6.17 -3.18 0.54
C ALA A 69 6.43 -2.16 -0.59
N GLU A 70 7.57 -2.29 -1.26
CA GLU A 70 8.00 -1.36 -2.31
C GLU A 70 7.51 -1.84 -3.68
N LEU A 71 6.21 -1.66 -3.93
CA LEU A 71 5.51 -2.28 -5.05
C LEU A 71 6.05 -1.88 -6.44
N HIS A 72 6.68 -0.72 -6.58
CA HIS A 72 7.19 -0.19 -7.86
C HIS A 72 8.71 -0.08 -7.90
N GLY A 73 9.40 -0.69 -6.92
CA GLY A 73 10.85 -0.68 -6.81
C GLY A 73 11.42 0.55 -6.12
N ASN A 74 12.74 0.53 -5.95
CA ASN A 74 13.49 1.60 -5.28
C ASN A 74 14.77 1.91 -6.08
N MET A 75 15.05 3.20 -6.31
CA MET A 75 16.18 3.65 -7.13
C MET A 75 17.54 3.31 -6.52
N PHE A 76 17.60 3.02 -5.22
CA PHE A 76 18.80 2.66 -4.48
C PHE A 76 18.95 1.15 -4.32
N ILE A 77 17.97 0.35 -4.74
CA ILE A 77 18.01 -1.11 -4.62
C ILE A 77 18.28 -1.79 -5.96
N GLU A 78 19.27 -2.67 -5.95
CA GLU A 78 19.49 -3.66 -7.01
C GLU A 78 19.39 -5.09 -6.48
N GLU A 79 18.91 -6.01 -7.32
CA GLU A 79 18.66 -7.40 -6.97
C GLU A 79 19.48 -8.37 -7.84
N CYS A 80 20.04 -9.39 -7.21
CA CYS A 80 20.72 -10.48 -7.91
C CYS A 80 19.74 -11.40 -8.64
N VAL A 81 19.87 -11.52 -9.96
CA VAL A 81 19.02 -12.40 -10.78
C VAL A 81 19.10 -13.88 -10.40
N LYS A 82 20.22 -14.31 -9.80
CA LYS A 82 20.44 -15.72 -9.44
C LYS A 82 19.93 -16.08 -8.05
N CYS A 83 20.24 -15.26 -7.05
CA CYS A 83 19.95 -15.59 -5.65
C CYS A 83 18.95 -14.68 -4.97
N LYS A 84 18.42 -13.68 -5.67
CA LYS A 84 17.38 -12.76 -5.17
C LYS A 84 17.81 -11.94 -3.96
N THR A 85 19.11 -11.86 -3.71
CA THR A 85 19.67 -10.97 -2.68
C THR A 85 19.63 -9.55 -3.20
N GLN A 86 19.04 -8.68 -2.39
CA GLN A 86 18.95 -7.24 -2.63
C GLN A 86 20.12 -6.51 -1.95
N TYR A 87 20.57 -5.46 -2.62
CA TYR A 87 21.62 -4.56 -2.16
C TYR A 87 21.05 -3.15 -2.18
N VAL A 88 21.02 -2.51 -1.02
CA VAL A 88 20.70 -1.08 -0.92
C VAL A 88 22.01 -0.31 -1.03
N ARG A 89 22.02 0.72 -1.87
CA ARG A 89 23.17 1.57 -2.15
C ARG A 89 22.98 2.95 -1.51
N ASP A 90 24.08 3.66 -1.32
CA ASP A 90 24.13 5.07 -0.90
C ASP A 90 23.78 6.04 -2.05
N THR A 91 23.85 5.55 -3.28
CA THR A 91 23.64 6.28 -4.52
C THR A 91 22.65 5.53 -5.43
N VAL A 92 22.01 6.25 -6.33
CA VAL A 92 21.06 5.62 -7.28
C VAL A 92 21.79 4.59 -8.15
N VAL A 93 21.14 3.44 -8.36
CA VAL A 93 21.69 2.26 -9.03
C VAL A 93 22.08 2.52 -10.49
N GLY A 94 21.40 3.47 -11.14
CA GLY A 94 21.76 4.02 -12.46
C GLY A 94 21.00 3.46 -13.66
N THR A 95 20.11 2.48 -13.47
CA THR A 95 19.25 1.91 -14.53
C THR A 95 17.79 1.83 -14.08
N MET A 96 16.87 1.66 -15.04
CA MET A 96 15.42 1.51 -14.82
C MET A 96 14.84 0.48 -15.80
N GLY A 97 13.80 -0.23 -15.37
CA GLY A 97 13.11 -1.27 -16.17
C GLY A 97 13.77 -2.63 -16.02
N LEU A 98 14.18 -2.99 -14.80
CA LEU A 98 14.78 -4.28 -14.46
C LEU A 98 16.01 -4.62 -15.32
N LYS A 99 16.84 -3.62 -15.62
CA LYS A 99 18.02 -3.73 -16.49
C LYS A 99 19.26 -4.08 -15.67
N ALA A 100 20.25 -4.67 -16.33
CA ALA A 100 21.52 -5.01 -15.69
C ALA A 100 22.29 -3.74 -15.31
N THR A 101 22.79 -3.70 -14.08
CA THR A 101 23.45 -2.51 -13.51
C THR A 101 24.97 -2.49 -13.77
N GLY A 102 25.49 -3.57 -14.36
CA GLY A 102 26.93 -3.80 -14.56
C GLY A 102 27.65 -4.42 -13.35
N ARG A 103 27.02 -4.48 -12.17
CA ARG A 103 27.60 -5.08 -10.96
C ARG A 103 27.26 -6.57 -10.83
N LEU A 104 28.04 -7.28 -10.01
CA LEU A 104 27.88 -8.71 -9.74
C LEU A 104 27.65 -8.99 -8.25
N CYS A 105 26.83 -9.99 -7.98
CA CYS A 105 26.50 -10.42 -6.62
C CYS A 105 27.72 -11.01 -5.89
N THR A 106 27.95 -10.49 -4.68
CA THR A 106 29.05 -10.84 -3.76
C THR A 106 28.68 -11.92 -2.74
N VAL A 107 27.41 -12.37 -2.68
CA VAL A 107 26.96 -13.37 -1.71
C VAL A 107 27.80 -14.65 -1.80
N ALA A 108 28.38 -15.04 -0.68
CA ALA A 108 29.09 -16.30 -0.55
C ALA A 108 28.15 -17.51 -0.75
N LYS A 109 28.54 -18.40 -1.64
CA LYS A 109 27.91 -19.69 -1.94
C LYS A 109 28.88 -20.83 -1.62
N ALA A 110 28.41 -22.07 -1.67
CA ALA A 110 29.21 -23.27 -1.43
C ALA A 110 30.05 -23.20 -0.13
N ARG A 111 29.41 -22.89 1.01
CA ARG A 111 30.06 -22.73 2.33
C ARG A 111 31.21 -21.71 2.37
N GLY A 112 31.16 -20.66 1.54
CA GLY A 112 32.20 -19.62 1.53
C GLY A 112 33.26 -19.78 0.45
N LEU A 113 33.25 -20.89 -0.29
CA LEU A 113 34.30 -21.18 -1.28
C LEU A 113 34.18 -20.36 -2.57
N ARG A 114 33.00 -19.85 -2.92
CA ARG A 114 32.78 -19.07 -4.14
C ARG A 114 31.72 -17.99 -3.94
N ALA A 115 31.89 -16.84 -4.59
CA ALA A 115 30.83 -15.84 -4.68
C ALA A 115 29.75 -16.26 -5.70
N CYS A 116 28.52 -15.75 -5.52
CA CYS A 116 27.40 -16.04 -6.40
C CYS A 116 27.63 -15.56 -7.84
N ARG A 117 28.20 -14.36 -8.01
CA ARG A 117 28.52 -13.74 -9.31
C ARG A 117 27.32 -13.72 -10.28
N GLY A 118 26.10 -13.59 -9.75
CA GLY A 118 24.93 -13.29 -10.58
C GLY A 118 24.93 -11.81 -10.96
N ALA A 119 24.47 -11.49 -12.17
CA ALA A 119 24.27 -10.10 -12.56
C ALA A 119 23.26 -9.44 -11.60
N LEU A 120 23.54 -8.20 -11.20
CA LEU A 120 22.60 -7.36 -10.48
C LEU A 120 21.73 -6.58 -11.48
N ARG A 121 20.45 -6.41 -11.15
CA ARG A 121 19.49 -5.61 -11.90
C ARG A 121 18.85 -4.57 -11.00
N ASP A 122 18.46 -3.41 -11.55
CA ASP A 122 17.62 -2.48 -10.80
C ASP A 122 16.25 -3.10 -10.47
N THR A 123 15.52 -2.48 -9.54
CA THR A 123 14.19 -2.93 -9.11
C THR A 123 13.06 -2.07 -9.66
N ILE A 124 13.38 -1.03 -10.46
CA ILE A 124 12.38 -0.12 -11.00
C ILE A 124 11.61 -0.83 -12.11
N LEU A 125 10.29 -0.92 -11.93
CA LEU A 125 9.40 -1.54 -12.91
C LEU A 125 9.21 -0.62 -14.13
N ASP A 126 9.24 -1.20 -15.32
CA ASP A 126 8.65 -0.61 -16.52
C ASP A 126 7.14 -0.90 -16.58
N TRP A 127 6.43 -0.29 -17.52
CA TRP A 127 4.96 -0.33 -17.56
C TRP A 127 4.34 -1.72 -17.65
N GLU A 128 5.02 -2.65 -18.32
CA GLU A 128 4.53 -4.02 -18.55
C GLU A 128 5.09 -5.02 -17.52
N ASP A 129 5.99 -4.58 -16.63
CA ASP A 129 6.59 -5.45 -15.64
C ASP A 129 5.59 -5.82 -14.55
N ALA A 130 5.66 -7.08 -14.12
CA ALA A 130 4.88 -7.55 -12.98
C ALA A 130 5.42 -6.96 -11.67
N LEU A 131 4.50 -6.71 -10.72
CA LEU A 131 4.88 -6.31 -9.38
C LEU A 131 5.65 -7.44 -8.67
N PRO A 132 6.57 -7.12 -7.74
CA PRO A 132 7.26 -8.11 -6.93
C PRO A 132 6.28 -8.93 -6.08
N ASP A 133 6.23 -10.25 -6.33
CA ASP A 133 5.26 -11.17 -5.71
C ASP A 133 5.26 -11.10 -4.18
N ARG A 134 6.45 -11.03 -3.55
CA ARG A 134 6.60 -10.99 -2.09
C ARG A 134 5.91 -9.75 -1.53
N ASP A 135 6.28 -8.59 -2.06
CA ASP A 135 5.82 -7.29 -1.57
C ASP A 135 4.32 -7.12 -1.85
N LEU A 136 3.84 -7.54 -3.02
CA LEU A 136 2.41 -7.54 -3.35
C LEU A 136 1.62 -8.46 -2.41
N THR A 137 2.14 -9.66 -2.11
CA THR A 137 1.47 -10.60 -1.19
C THR A 137 1.37 -10.03 0.22
N LEU A 138 2.46 -9.45 0.74
CA LEU A 138 2.49 -8.81 2.05
C LEU A 138 1.54 -7.61 2.11
N ALA A 139 1.54 -6.77 1.07
CA ALA A 139 0.66 -5.61 0.99
C ALA A 139 -0.82 -6.00 0.92
N ASP A 140 -1.17 -7.01 0.12
CA ASP A 140 -2.54 -7.53 0.03
C ASP A 140 -3.00 -8.16 1.35
N GLU A 141 -2.15 -8.96 2.00
CA GLU A 141 -2.46 -9.54 3.31
C GLU A 141 -2.68 -8.46 4.38
N ALA A 142 -1.77 -7.50 4.49
CA ALA A 142 -1.91 -6.38 5.41
C ALA A 142 -3.20 -5.60 5.14
N SER A 143 -3.48 -5.27 3.88
CA SER A 143 -4.67 -4.52 3.48
C SER A 143 -5.97 -5.26 3.79
N ARG A 144 -6.01 -6.59 3.57
CA ARG A 144 -7.16 -7.42 3.89
C ARG A 144 -7.41 -7.52 5.39
N ASN A 145 -6.36 -7.52 6.20
CA ASN A 145 -6.44 -7.70 7.65
C ASN A 145 -6.56 -6.37 8.41
N ALA A 146 -6.45 -5.24 7.72
CA ALA A 146 -6.62 -3.92 8.30
C ALA A 146 -8.10 -3.65 8.67
N ASP A 147 -8.31 -2.93 9.75
CA ASP A 147 -9.61 -2.30 10.07
C ASP A 147 -9.64 -0.81 9.67
N LEU A 148 -8.48 -0.24 9.36
CA LEU A 148 -8.34 1.10 8.79
C LEU A 148 -7.23 1.15 7.73
N SER A 149 -7.58 1.58 6.52
CA SER A 149 -6.62 1.94 5.48
C SER A 149 -6.59 3.46 5.30
N ILE A 150 -5.41 4.05 5.27
CA ILE A 150 -5.20 5.49 5.03
C ILE A 150 -4.32 5.65 3.80
N THR A 151 -4.80 6.36 2.77
CA THR A 151 -4.00 6.64 1.58
C THR A 151 -3.48 8.07 1.63
N LEU A 152 -2.19 8.28 1.36
CA LEU A 152 -1.54 9.58 1.38
C LEU A 152 -0.88 9.87 0.03
N GLY A 153 -1.29 10.95 -0.64
CA GLY A 153 -0.58 11.45 -1.83
C GLY A 153 -0.57 10.49 -3.02
N THR A 154 -1.67 9.76 -3.25
CA THR A 154 -1.81 8.82 -4.38
C THR A 154 -3.16 8.99 -5.06
N SER A 155 -3.17 9.02 -6.40
CA SER A 155 -4.40 9.07 -7.20
C SER A 155 -5.11 7.71 -7.31
N LEU A 156 -4.46 6.63 -6.82
CA LEU A 156 -4.96 5.25 -6.81
C LEU A 156 -5.30 4.70 -8.21
N GLN A 157 -4.71 5.26 -9.27
CA GLN A 157 -5.05 4.87 -10.65
C GLN A 157 -4.39 3.56 -11.10
N ILE A 158 -3.14 3.33 -10.67
CA ILE A 158 -2.32 2.18 -11.04
C ILE A 158 -2.82 0.92 -10.36
N ARG A 159 -2.98 -0.16 -11.12
CA ARG A 159 -3.41 -1.47 -10.61
C ARG A 159 -2.21 -2.43 -10.57
N PRO A 160 -2.14 -3.36 -9.60
CA PRO A 160 -3.10 -3.59 -8.53
C PRO A 160 -2.94 -2.65 -7.32
N SER A 161 -1.84 -1.88 -7.22
CA SER A 161 -1.50 -1.08 -6.03
C SER A 161 -2.64 -0.18 -5.53
N GLY A 162 -3.25 0.61 -6.42
CA GLY A 162 -4.34 1.52 -6.07
C GLY A 162 -5.63 0.83 -5.64
N ASN A 163 -5.78 -0.48 -5.88
CA ASN A 163 -6.95 -1.25 -5.41
C ASN A 163 -6.74 -1.86 -4.02
N LEU A 164 -5.51 -1.90 -3.49
CA LEU A 164 -5.21 -2.49 -2.19
C LEU A 164 -6.02 -1.87 -1.04
N PRO A 165 -6.22 -0.54 -0.94
CA PRO A 165 -7.04 0.05 0.11
C PRO A 165 -8.51 -0.43 0.11
N LEU A 166 -9.03 -0.85 -1.05
CA LEU A 166 -10.38 -1.41 -1.15
C LEU A 166 -10.49 -2.82 -0.57
N ALA A 167 -9.37 -3.54 -0.38
CA ALA A 167 -9.37 -4.81 0.33
C ALA A 167 -9.83 -4.65 1.79
N THR A 168 -9.46 -3.54 2.44
CA THR A 168 -9.92 -3.18 3.79
C THR A 168 -11.43 -2.96 3.82
N LYS A 169 -11.98 -2.18 2.89
CA LYS A 169 -13.44 -1.94 2.78
C LYS A 169 -14.23 -3.23 2.60
N ARG A 170 -13.73 -4.17 1.79
CA ARG A 170 -14.38 -5.47 1.55
C ARG A 170 -14.50 -6.33 2.80
N ARG A 171 -13.71 -6.06 3.84
CA ARG A 171 -13.74 -6.76 5.13
C ARG A 171 -14.44 -5.95 6.24
N GLY A 172 -15.11 -4.85 5.89
CA GLY A 172 -15.82 -3.99 6.84
C GLY A 172 -14.93 -2.95 7.53
N GLY A 173 -13.64 -2.87 7.19
CA GLY A 173 -12.77 -1.79 7.66
C GLY A 173 -13.12 -0.45 7.02
N ARG A 174 -12.50 0.62 7.51
CA ARG A 174 -12.67 2.00 7.02
C ARG A 174 -11.54 2.40 6.07
N LEU A 175 -11.84 3.34 5.17
CA LEU A 175 -10.90 3.92 4.21
C LEU A 175 -10.88 5.44 4.35
N VAL A 176 -9.70 5.99 4.59
CA VAL A 176 -9.43 7.43 4.54
C VAL A 176 -8.55 7.74 3.34
N ILE A 177 -8.90 8.79 2.61
CA ILE A 177 -8.11 9.28 1.47
C ILE A 177 -7.67 10.71 1.75
N VAL A 178 -6.35 10.94 1.77
CA VAL A 178 -5.72 12.26 1.87
C VAL A 178 -4.99 12.55 0.56
N ASN A 179 -5.55 13.47 -0.24
CA ASN A 179 -4.98 13.85 -1.53
C ASN A 179 -5.54 15.20 -1.99
N LEU A 180 -4.72 16.01 -2.67
CA LEU A 180 -5.18 17.28 -3.26
C LEU A 180 -6.10 17.08 -4.46
N GLN A 181 -5.77 16.11 -5.33
CA GLN A 181 -6.56 15.80 -6.51
C GLN A 181 -7.61 14.71 -6.23
N PRO A 182 -8.69 14.63 -7.03
CA PRO A 182 -9.59 13.48 -7.01
C PRO A 182 -8.85 12.16 -7.23
N THR A 183 -9.27 11.11 -6.53
CA THR A 183 -8.71 9.77 -6.69
C THR A 183 -9.69 8.84 -7.40
N LYS A 184 -9.19 7.72 -7.90
CA LYS A 184 -10.03 6.68 -8.54
C LYS A 184 -11.13 6.13 -7.62
N HIS A 185 -10.93 6.21 -6.30
CA HIS A 185 -11.76 5.51 -5.32
C HIS A 185 -12.44 6.43 -4.31
N ASP A 186 -12.54 7.73 -4.60
CA ASP A 186 -13.15 8.74 -3.70
C ASP A 186 -14.51 8.30 -3.13
N ARG A 187 -15.37 7.71 -3.99
CA ARG A 187 -16.71 7.24 -3.60
C ARG A 187 -16.74 6.14 -2.53
N HIS A 188 -15.61 5.46 -2.31
CA HIS A 188 -15.51 4.36 -1.34
C HIS A 188 -14.93 4.80 0.00
N ALA A 189 -14.40 6.02 0.08
CA ALA A 189 -13.79 6.56 1.29
C ALA A 189 -14.85 6.95 2.31
N ASP A 190 -14.61 6.57 3.57
CA ASP A 190 -15.39 7.00 4.73
C ASP A 190 -15.03 8.44 5.13
N LEU A 191 -13.80 8.87 4.84
CA LEU A 191 -13.31 10.23 5.04
C LEU A 191 -12.39 10.64 3.88
N ARG A 192 -12.63 11.81 3.31
CA ARG A 192 -11.76 12.44 2.28
C ARG A 192 -11.26 13.76 2.81
N ILE A 193 -9.95 13.94 2.79
CA ILE A 193 -9.26 15.15 3.24
C ILE A 193 -8.50 15.71 2.04
N HIS A 194 -8.85 16.91 1.62
CA HIS A 194 -8.16 17.61 0.54
C HIS A 194 -7.25 18.68 1.14
N GLY A 195 -5.99 18.32 1.33
CA GLY A 195 -4.98 19.20 1.90
C GLY A 195 -3.59 18.63 1.69
N TYR A 196 -2.56 19.42 2.01
CA TYR A 196 -1.19 18.94 2.00
C TYR A 196 -1.01 17.84 3.05
N VAL A 197 -0.35 16.75 2.66
CA VAL A 197 -0.13 15.61 3.57
C VAL A 197 0.68 16.05 4.79
N ASP A 198 1.66 16.94 4.62
CA ASP A 198 2.49 17.45 5.72
C ASP A 198 1.64 18.19 6.76
N ASP A 199 0.69 19.04 6.34
CA ASP A 199 -0.22 19.76 7.24
C ASP A 199 -1.14 18.79 7.98
N VAL A 200 -1.71 17.82 7.26
CA VAL A 200 -2.60 16.79 7.82
C VAL A 200 -1.87 15.93 8.84
N MET A 201 -0.67 15.45 8.50
CA MET A 201 0.10 14.57 9.38
C MET A 201 0.65 15.32 10.59
N THR A 202 1.07 16.57 10.44
CA THR A 202 1.52 17.41 11.56
C THR A 202 0.39 17.64 12.56
N GLN A 203 -0.81 17.99 12.08
CA GLN A 203 -1.98 18.15 12.94
C GLN A 203 -2.42 16.83 13.58
N LEU A 204 -2.41 15.72 12.82
CA LEU A 204 -2.72 14.39 13.34
C LEU A 204 -1.77 14.00 14.48
N MET A 205 -0.45 14.15 14.28
CA MET A 205 0.56 13.83 15.29
C MET A 205 0.38 14.66 16.56
N LYS A 206 0.03 15.95 16.42
CA LYS A 206 -0.35 16.82 17.55
C LYS A 206 -1.54 16.28 18.32
N HIS A 207 -2.61 15.83 17.65
CA HIS A 207 -3.75 15.22 18.34
C HIS A 207 -3.40 13.92 19.03
N LEU A 208 -2.56 13.09 18.40
CA LEU A 208 -2.08 11.82 18.97
C LEU A 208 -1.10 12.02 20.14
N GLY A 209 -0.62 13.25 20.37
CA GLY A 209 0.38 13.55 21.39
C GLY A 209 1.74 12.92 21.07
N LEU A 210 2.05 12.76 19.78
CA LEU A 210 3.29 12.17 19.30
C LEU A 210 4.16 13.24 18.64
N GLU A 211 5.43 13.30 19.03
CA GLU A 211 6.40 14.16 18.36
C GLU A 211 6.86 13.53 17.04
N ILE A 212 7.06 14.37 16.02
CA ILE A 212 7.69 13.95 14.77
C ILE A 212 9.21 13.91 15.02
N PRO A 213 9.88 12.75 14.87
CA PRO A 213 11.30 12.62 15.18
C PRO A 213 12.17 13.42 14.20
N THR A 214 13.36 13.80 14.65
CA THR A 214 14.40 14.38 13.78
C THR A 214 14.99 13.34 12.84
N TRP A 215 15.45 13.77 11.66
CA TRP A 215 16.14 12.91 10.71
C TRP A 215 17.65 13.10 10.80
N ASP A 216 18.36 12.04 11.21
CA ASP A 216 19.82 12.05 11.41
C ASP A 216 20.63 11.75 10.14
N GLY A 217 19.96 11.64 8.98
CA GLY A 217 20.54 11.27 7.71
C GLY A 217 20.18 9.86 7.23
N PRO A 218 20.70 9.42 6.06
CA PRO A 218 20.37 8.12 5.47
C PRO A 218 20.76 6.96 6.39
N CYS A 219 19.79 6.13 6.77
CA CYS A 219 20.00 4.95 7.58
C CYS A 219 19.16 3.78 7.06
N MET A 220 19.68 2.56 7.21
CA MET A 220 18.94 1.34 6.87
C MET A 220 18.53 0.61 8.13
N LEU A 221 17.23 0.41 8.30
CA LEU A 221 16.68 -0.44 9.34
C LEU A 221 16.03 -1.68 8.70
N GLU A 222 16.74 -2.81 8.71
CA GLU A 222 16.24 -4.04 8.10
C GLU A 222 15.02 -4.62 8.79
N ARG A 223 14.86 -4.39 10.11
CA ARG A 223 13.78 -4.97 10.92
C ARG A 223 13.21 -3.97 11.91
N ALA A 224 11.90 -4.00 12.08
CA ALA A 224 11.22 -3.18 13.08
C ALA A 224 11.71 -3.51 14.48
N LEU A 225 11.97 -2.47 15.26
CA LEU A 225 12.21 -2.58 16.69
C LEU A 225 10.88 -2.89 17.41
N PRO A 226 10.94 -3.42 18.65
CA PRO A 226 9.76 -3.53 19.50
C PRO A 226 9.02 -2.18 19.64
N PRO A 227 7.68 -2.18 19.73
CA PRO A 227 6.91 -0.95 19.86
C PRO A 227 7.32 -0.13 21.09
N LEU A 228 7.46 1.18 20.92
CA LEU A 228 7.66 2.12 22.02
C LEU A 228 6.34 2.38 22.77
N PRO A 229 6.39 2.83 24.05
CA PRO A 229 5.22 3.33 24.74
C PRO A 229 4.55 4.47 23.96
N ARG A 230 3.22 4.50 23.98
CA ARG A 230 2.41 5.54 23.31
C ARG A 230 1.49 6.24 24.30
N PRO A 231 1.13 7.51 24.07
CA PRO A 231 0.13 8.21 24.87
C PRO A 231 -1.18 7.42 24.95
N ALA A 232 -1.87 7.52 26.08
CA ALA A 232 -3.19 6.91 26.24
C ALA A 232 -4.19 7.57 25.29
N ALA A 233 -5.05 6.78 24.66
CA ALA A 233 -6.15 7.31 23.88
C ALA A 233 -7.09 8.13 24.79
N PRO A 234 -7.63 9.27 24.32
CA PRO A 234 -8.65 10.00 25.06
C PRO A 234 -9.90 9.13 25.25
N LYS A 235 -10.68 9.40 26.30
CA LYS A 235 -12.00 8.78 26.46
C LYS A 235 -12.91 9.29 25.33
N LEU A 236 -13.11 8.46 24.32
CA LEU A 236 -14.06 8.74 23.25
C LEU A 236 -15.47 8.42 23.77
N GLU A 237 -16.41 9.32 23.50
CA GLU A 237 -17.85 9.09 23.74
C GLU A 237 -18.28 7.79 23.03
N PRO A 238 -19.14 6.95 23.64
CA PRO A 238 -19.65 5.75 23.00
C PRO A 238 -20.37 6.08 21.68
N LYS A 239 -20.24 5.22 20.67
CA LYS A 239 -21.01 5.32 19.41
C LYS A 239 -22.50 5.40 19.73
N GLU A 240 -23.16 6.49 19.31
CA GLU A 240 -24.61 6.49 19.13
C GLU A 240 -24.96 5.38 18.13
N GLU A 241 -25.71 4.38 18.58
CA GLU A 241 -26.28 3.37 17.71
C GLU A 241 -27.21 4.07 16.71
N ALA A 242 -27.01 3.80 15.42
CA ALA A 242 -27.90 4.29 14.37
C ALA A 242 -29.34 3.87 14.71
N PRO A 243 -30.34 4.77 14.62
CA PRO A 243 -31.68 4.48 15.07
C PRO A 243 -32.22 3.27 14.30
N THR A 244 -32.53 2.21 15.03
CA THR A 244 -33.21 1.02 14.54
C THR A 244 -34.48 1.47 13.83
N ARG A 245 -34.49 1.41 12.49
CA ARG A 245 -35.73 1.58 11.73
C ARG A 245 -36.68 0.46 12.14
N LEU A 246 -37.61 0.78 13.03
CA LEU A 246 -38.82 0.00 13.29
C LEU A 246 -39.62 -0.06 11.98
N TYR A 247 -39.33 -1.02 11.12
CA TYR A 247 -40.27 -1.41 10.08
C TYR A 247 -41.36 -2.25 10.73
N ALA A 248 -42.53 -1.63 10.93
CA ALA A 248 -43.76 -2.36 11.14
C ALA A 248 -44.04 -3.24 9.90
N PRO A 249 -44.47 -4.51 10.06
CA PRO A 249 -44.77 -5.38 8.93
C PRO A 249 -46.04 -4.88 8.24
N ALA A 250 -45.94 -4.60 6.94
CA ALA A 250 -47.10 -4.31 6.11
C ALA A 250 -47.96 -5.57 5.93
N SER A 251 -49.27 -5.40 6.08
CA SER A 251 -50.33 -6.40 5.93
C SER A 251 -50.34 -7.04 4.53
N PRO A 252 -50.66 -8.35 4.39
CA PRO A 252 -50.71 -8.99 3.09
C PRO A 252 -52.02 -8.67 2.37
N SER A 253 -51.94 -8.28 1.10
CA SER A 253 -53.09 -8.19 0.18
C SER A 253 -53.08 -9.38 -0.79
N PRO A 254 -54.25 -9.81 -1.32
CA PRO A 254 -54.49 -11.19 -1.71
C PRO A 254 -53.97 -11.59 -3.10
N LYS A 255 -53.69 -12.88 -3.22
CA LYS A 255 -53.20 -13.59 -4.42
C LYS A 255 -54.16 -13.47 -5.61
N GLN A 256 -53.57 -13.32 -6.81
CA GLN A 256 -54.14 -13.83 -8.06
C GLN A 256 -53.08 -14.65 -8.80
N GLU A 257 -53.40 -15.93 -8.99
CA GLU A 257 -52.83 -16.85 -9.99
C GLU A 257 -53.52 -16.55 -11.35
N PRO A 258 -52.93 -16.86 -12.54
CA PRO A 258 -52.67 -18.27 -12.86
C PRO A 258 -51.55 -18.63 -13.86
N SER A 259 -51.35 -19.94 -13.89
CA SER A 259 -51.12 -20.83 -15.04
C SER A 259 -49.69 -21.32 -15.30
N SER A 260 -49.64 -22.64 -15.26
CA SER A 260 -48.59 -23.60 -15.50
C SER A 260 -48.02 -23.57 -16.91
N GLN A 261 -46.72 -23.86 -17.04
CA GLN A 261 -46.25 -24.87 -17.98
C GLN A 261 -44.96 -25.52 -17.48
N HIS A 262 -45.05 -26.85 -17.31
CA HIS A 262 -43.95 -27.77 -17.07
C HIS A 262 -43.05 -27.84 -18.31
N ASN A 263 -41.73 -27.96 -18.09
CA ASN A 263 -40.96 -29.10 -18.59
C ASN A 263 -39.63 -29.19 -17.83
N GLY A 264 -39.42 -30.36 -17.21
CA GLY A 264 -38.18 -30.69 -16.52
C GLY A 264 -37.24 -31.51 -17.40
N SER A 265 -35.96 -31.47 -17.05
CA SER A 265 -35.01 -32.57 -17.24
C SER A 265 -33.85 -32.39 -16.25
N GLY A 266 -33.55 -33.47 -15.51
CA GLY A 266 -32.78 -33.51 -14.27
C GLY A 266 -31.25 -33.32 -14.37
N PRO A 267 -30.53 -33.59 -13.26
CA PRO A 267 -29.20 -33.05 -13.00
C PRO A 267 -28.09 -34.00 -13.44
N THR A 268 -27.13 -33.51 -14.21
CA THR A 268 -25.84 -34.17 -14.42
C THR A 268 -24.81 -33.62 -13.44
N GLY A 269 -24.35 -34.48 -12.53
CA GLY A 269 -23.30 -34.18 -11.57
C GLY A 269 -21.95 -33.91 -12.22
N LEU A 270 -21.21 -32.95 -11.65
CA LEU A 270 -19.80 -32.73 -11.96
C LEU A 270 -18.97 -32.73 -10.68
N LYS A 271 -17.85 -33.42 -10.82
CA LYS A 271 -16.96 -33.96 -9.79
C LYS A 271 -16.29 -32.87 -8.96
N ARG A 272 -16.19 -33.11 -7.65
CA ARG A 272 -15.32 -32.40 -6.71
C ARG A 272 -13.86 -32.61 -7.15
N HIS A 273 -13.20 -31.57 -7.62
CA HIS A 273 -11.74 -31.52 -7.70
C HIS A 273 -11.20 -31.09 -6.33
N GLN A 274 -10.40 -31.97 -5.73
CA GLN A 274 -9.52 -31.67 -4.61
C GLN A 274 -8.51 -30.60 -5.08
N LEU A 275 -8.47 -29.46 -4.38
CA LEU A 275 -7.42 -28.46 -4.55
C LEU A 275 -6.23 -28.88 -3.69
N ASP A 276 -5.14 -29.22 -4.37
CA ASP A 276 -3.84 -29.49 -3.77
C ASP A 276 -3.32 -28.26 -3.00
N THR A 277 -2.87 -28.51 -1.78
CA THR A 277 -2.24 -27.53 -0.88
C THR A 277 -0.92 -27.02 -1.49
N PRO A 278 -0.72 -25.71 -1.69
CA PRO A 278 0.59 -25.21 -2.10
C PRO A 278 1.56 -25.23 -0.92
N ALA A 279 2.75 -25.77 -1.18
CA ALA A 279 3.86 -25.89 -0.24
C ALA A 279 4.29 -24.53 0.35
N LEU A 280 4.65 -24.55 1.64
CA LEU A 280 5.26 -23.45 2.39
C LEU A 280 6.48 -22.86 1.64
N CYS A 281 6.34 -21.62 1.17
CA CYS A 281 7.46 -20.84 0.64
C CYS A 281 8.47 -20.52 1.76
N ARG A 282 9.73 -20.95 1.57
CA ARG A 282 10.85 -20.61 2.46
C ARG A 282 11.27 -19.14 2.28
N PRO A 283 11.67 -18.42 3.35
CA PRO A 283 12.10 -17.02 3.24
C PRO A 283 13.47 -16.92 2.53
N PRO A 284 13.72 -15.88 1.69
CA PRO A 284 15.06 -15.62 1.19
C PRO A 284 15.97 -15.00 2.28
N LYS A 285 17.27 -15.16 2.04
CA LYS A 285 18.38 -14.90 2.96
C LYS A 285 18.99 -13.52 2.71
N ARG A 286 19.06 -12.71 3.79
CA ARG A 286 19.95 -11.55 4.06
C ARG A 286 19.90 -10.38 3.05
N VAL A 287 19.51 -9.20 3.56
CA VAL A 287 19.86 -7.89 2.98
C VAL A 287 21.31 -7.57 3.41
N LYS A 288 22.06 -6.80 2.62
CA LYS A 288 23.44 -6.41 2.95
C LYS A 288 23.67 -4.96 2.57
N ALA A 289 24.07 -4.14 3.54
CA ALA A 289 24.65 -2.82 3.31
C ALA A 289 26.11 -2.96 2.88
N GLU A 290 26.53 -2.27 1.83
CA GLU A 290 27.94 -2.13 1.45
C GLU A 290 28.21 -0.67 1.09
N GLU A 291 29.15 -0.03 1.80
CA GLU A 291 29.76 1.24 1.41
C GLU A 291 30.70 1.01 0.22
N VAL A 292 30.71 1.95 -0.73
CA VAL A 292 31.63 1.93 -1.88
C VAL A 292 33.02 2.36 -1.40
N PRO A 293 34.11 1.64 -1.71
CA PRO A 293 35.45 2.16 -1.47
C PRO A 293 35.74 3.27 -2.50
N SER A 294 36.22 4.41 -1.99
CA SER A 294 36.59 5.63 -2.71
C SER A 294 37.48 5.39 -3.93
#